data_AF-R6QRI7-F1
#
_entry.id   AF-R6QRI7-F1
#
_cell.length_a   1.000
_cell.length_b   1.000
_cell.length_c   1.000
_cell.angle_alpha   90.00
_cell.angle_beta   90.00
_cell.angle_gamma   90.00
#
_symmetry.space_group_name_H-M   'P 1'
#
loop_
_entity.id
_entity.type
_entity.pdbx_description
1 polymer ?
#
loop_
_entity_poly.entity_id
_entity_poly.type
_entity_poly.pdbx_seq_one_letter_code
_entity_poly.pdbx_strand_id
1 'polypeptide(L)'
;MKRLNLLRRAAAFAAGALMAACLAIPALGTPVKAADSVDMNVALCFFTFGNAGTVEKGDTVKVTGDGQYTVEFDCAKNLSDDAKAAGDTAITSFVAMYIQDVATLDGTASESPVATADIVYNSIKIDDKELTIADTNPASAVKANGAFDTNKPVNGWDGSVVADTDIVWDQTNHLVKFAGVDSVQKVSVTFTLSNVTAKAIETQAQTEEETTVEETTAAAETTAAPAAATDEGTNFPVGAIVGIVAGVVVIVVVVIVVCTKKKTK
;
A
#
# COMPACT_ATOMS: atom_id res chain seq x y z
N MET A 1 39.72 0.74 48.92
CA MET A 1 39.57 2.17 49.26
C MET A 1 40.18 3.02 48.16
N LYS A 2 39.48 4.10 47.77
CA LYS A 2 39.94 5.32 47.08
C LYS A 2 40.50 5.15 45.65
N ARG A 3 39.71 5.44 44.60
CA ARG A 3 39.49 6.79 44.03
C ARG A 3 40.80 7.52 43.77
N LEU A 4 41.29 7.52 42.52
CA LEU A 4 42.21 8.54 42.04
C LEU A 4 41.48 9.43 41.03
N ASN A 5 41.06 10.59 41.56
CA ASN A 5 40.51 11.77 40.89
C ASN A 5 41.22 12.07 39.56
N LEU A 6 40.53 12.29 38.45
CA LEU A 6 39.66 13.43 38.13
C LEU A 6 40.44 14.76 38.00
N LEU A 7 40.29 15.37 36.82
CA LEU A 7 40.41 16.80 36.45
C LEU A 7 41.64 17.27 35.65
N ARG A 8 41.32 17.55 34.37
CA ARG A 8 41.49 18.83 33.65
C ARG A 8 42.93 19.26 33.31
N ARG A 9 43.19 19.37 32.00
CA ARG A 9 43.37 20.68 31.34
C ARG A 9 43.33 20.56 29.82
N ALA A 10 42.51 21.42 29.23
CA ALA A 10 42.38 21.67 27.82
C ALA A 10 43.67 22.28 27.23
N ALA A 11 43.96 21.97 25.98
CA ALA A 11 44.59 22.89 25.04
C ALA A 11 44.13 22.53 23.63
N ALA A 12 43.44 23.49 23.02
CA ALA A 12 42.91 23.42 21.67
C ALA A 12 43.89 24.07 20.68
N PHE A 13 43.68 23.77 19.40
CA PHE A 13 44.01 24.57 18.20
C PHE A 13 45.48 24.76 17.76
N ALA A 14 45.83 24.07 16.66
CA ALA A 14 46.54 24.59 15.49
C ALA A 14 46.37 23.56 14.35
N ALA A 15 45.43 23.74 13.41
CA ALA A 15 45.61 24.42 12.13
C ALA A 15 46.72 23.80 11.25
N GLY A 16 46.33 22.98 10.28
CA GLY A 16 47.18 22.48 9.20
C GLY A 16 46.30 21.96 8.06
N ALA A 17 46.09 22.81 7.05
CA ALA A 17 45.27 22.56 5.88
C ALA A 17 45.78 21.37 5.06
N LEU A 18 44.88 20.43 4.71
CA LEU A 18 45.13 19.45 3.66
C LEU A 18 44.31 19.84 2.42
N MET A 19 45.04 20.19 1.36
CA MET A 19 44.57 20.59 0.05
C MET A 19 43.58 19.58 -0.55
N ALA A 20 42.44 20.10 -1.01
CA ALA A 20 41.50 19.39 -1.87
C ALA A 20 42.11 19.23 -3.28
N ALA A 21 42.34 17.99 -3.69
CA ALA A 21 42.52 17.65 -5.09
C ALA A 21 41.15 17.30 -5.67
N CYS A 22 40.52 18.26 -6.36
CA CYS A 22 39.36 18.00 -7.20
C CYS A 22 39.79 17.15 -8.40
N LEU A 23 39.52 15.85 -8.34
CA LEU A 23 39.38 15.03 -9.54
C LEU A 23 37.99 15.32 -10.13
N ALA A 24 37.96 15.94 -11.30
CA ALA A 24 36.75 16.15 -12.07
C ALA A 24 36.23 14.79 -12.56
N ILE A 25 35.16 14.30 -11.93
CA ILE A 25 34.36 13.19 -12.43
C ILE A 25 33.34 13.79 -13.41
N PRO A 26 33.23 13.30 -14.66
CA PRO A 26 32.20 13.78 -15.57
C PRO A 26 30.83 13.42 -14.99
N ALA A 27 30.02 14.45 -14.72
CA ALA A 27 28.64 14.32 -14.32
C ALA A 27 27.82 13.74 -15.48
N LEU A 28 27.38 12.49 -15.36
CA LEU A 28 26.31 11.88 -16.17
C LEU A 28 25.72 10.71 -15.37
N GLY A 29 24.45 10.83 -15.03
CA GLY A 29 23.66 9.82 -14.34
C GLY A 29 22.89 10.41 -13.17
N THR A 30 21.56 10.37 -13.24
CA THR A 30 20.69 10.45 -12.06
C THR A 30 21.24 9.56 -10.94
N PRO A 31 21.05 9.91 -9.65
CA PRO A 31 21.47 9.02 -8.57
C PRO A 31 20.79 7.67 -8.80
N VAL A 32 21.59 6.64 -9.09
CA VAL A 32 21.13 5.26 -9.12
C VAL A 32 20.65 4.97 -7.70
N LYS A 33 19.33 4.87 -7.52
CA LYS A 33 18.71 4.34 -6.31
C LYS A 33 19.46 3.05 -5.98
N ALA A 34 20.01 2.92 -4.77
CA ALA A 34 20.71 1.71 -4.35
C ALA A 34 19.87 0.49 -4.75
N ALA A 35 20.50 -0.54 -5.32
CA ALA A 35 19.83 -1.64 -6.02
C ALA A 35 18.75 -2.37 -5.17
N ASP A 36 18.79 -2.20 -3.85
CA ASP A 36 17.85 -2.80 -2.89
C ASP A 36 16.92 -1.78 -2.20
N SER A 37 17.00 -0.50 -2.55
CA SER A 37 16.12 0.51 -1.96
C SER A 37 14.75 0.51 -2.65
N VAL A 38 13.70 0.39 -1.85
CA VAL A 38 12.31 0.43 -2.29
C VAL A 38 11.72 1.82 -2.02
N ASP A 39 10.62 2.15 -2.70
CA ASP A 39 9.85 3.36 -2.37
C ASP A 39 8.40 2.90 -2.23
N MET A 40 8.05 2.52 -1.02
CA MET A 40 6.76 1.94 -0.69
C MET A 40 6.19 2.66 0.52
N ASN A 41 4.91 2.97 0.46
CA ASN A 41 4.19 3.61 1.55
C ASN A 41 3.29 2.54 2.17
N VAL A 42 3.44 2.26 3.46
CA VAL A 42 2.62 1.29 4.17
C VAL A 42 1.77 1.98 5.23
N ALA A 43 0.64 1.38 5.59
CA ALA A 43 -0.22 1.87 6.66
C ALA A 43 -0.72 0.69 7.52
N LEU A 44 -1.14 0.99 8.75
CA LEU A 44 -1.93 0.07 9.55
C LEU A 44 -3.38 0.10 9.05
N CYS A 45 -3.93 -1.06 8.75
CA CYS A 45 -5.24 -1.24 8.16
C CYS A 45 -6.14 -2.04 9.09
N PHE A 46 -7.38 -1.60 9.22
CA PHE A 46 -8.44 -2.37 9.87
C PHE A 46 -9.48 -2.76 8.83
N PHE A 47 -9.65 -4.06 8.62
CA PHE A 47 -10.75 -4.57 7.80
C PHE A 47 -12.02 -4.62 8.67
N THR A 48 -12.94 -3.74 8.27
CA THR A 48 -14.29 -3.39 8.75
C THR A 48 -14.44 -2.78 10.15
N PHE A 49 -14.99 -1.56 10.17
CA PHE A 49 -15.96 -0.99 11.13
C PHE A 49 -17.00 -0.16 10.33
N GLY A 50 -18.30 -0.36 10.58
CA GLY A 50 -19.37 0.12 9.69
C GLY A 50 -19.60 -0.80 8.48
N ASN A 51 -20.74 -0.70 7.79
CA ASN A 51 -21.34 -1.72 6.89
C ASN A 51 -20.35 -2.49 5.97
N ALA A 52 -20.65 -3.76 5.72
CA ALA A 52 -19.77 -4.80 5.17
C ALA A 52 -18.79 -4.39 4.06
N GLY A 53 -17.48 -4.48 4.35
CA GLY A 53 -16.41 -4.60 3.34
C GLY A 53 -15.45 -3.42 3.22
N THR A 54 -15.45 -2.44 4.14
CA THR A 54 -14.54 -1.28 4.10
C THR A 54 -13.22 -1.53 4.84
N VAL A 55 -12.18 -0.78 4.45
CA VAL A 55 -10.88 -0.77 5.12
C VAL A 55 -10.64 0.63 5.68
N GLU A 56 -10.41 0.71 6.98
CA GLU A 56 -9.94 1.93 7.64
C GLU A 56 -8.41 1.97 7.60
N LYS A 57 -7.83 3.12 7.25
CA LYS A 57 -6.41 3.27 6.97
C LYS A 57 -5.77 4.28 7.90
N GLY A 58 -4.71 3.86 8.59
CA GLY A 58 -3.91 4.67 9.49
C GLY A 58 -2.96 5.64 8.76
N ASP A 59 -2.05 6.21 9.54
CA ASP A 59 -1.03 7.11 9.00
C ASP A 59 -0.03 6.34 8.12
N THR A 60 0.41 6.99 7.04
CA THR A 60 1.33 6.40 6.06
C THR A 60 2.78 6.51 6.51
N VAL A 61 3.53 5.42 6.35
CA VAL A 61 4.96 5.32 6.65
C VAL A 61 5.73 4.92 5.40
N LYS A 62 6.78 5.66 5.08
CA LYS A 62 7.67 5.36 3.96
C LYS A 62 8.69 4.27 4.34
N VAL A 63 8.65 3.16 3.61
CA VAL A 63 9.60 2.05 3.67
C VAL A 63 10.60 2.20 2.53
N THR A 64 11.89 2.07 2.86
CA THR A 64 12.98 2.23 1.89
C THR A 64 13.92 1.02 1.78
N GLY A 65 13.73 -0.01 2.62
CA GLY A 65 14.52 -1.22 2.65
C GLY A 65 14.32 -1.96 3.97
N ASP A 66 15.35 -2.71 4.41
CA ASP A 66 15.41 -3.31 5.73
C ASP A 66 15.39 -2.24 6.83
N GLY A 67 14.76 -2.54 7.97
CA GLY A 67 14.74 -1.63 9.11
C GLY A 67 13.54 -1.82 10.02
N GLN A 68 13.52 -1.03 11.10
CA GLN A 68 12.37 -0.97 12.01
C GLN A 68 11.47 0.19 11.64
N TYR A 69 10.17 -0.08 11.60
CA TYR A 69 9.12 0.86 11.24
C TYR A 69 8.01 0.82 12.28
N THR A 70 7.25 1.91 12.41
CA THR A 70 6.08 1.98 13.28
C THR A 70 4.93 2.62 12.52
N VAL A 71 3.81 1.90 12.41
CA VAL A 71 2.55 2.39 11.82
C VAL A 71 1.52 2.61 12.92
N GLU A 72 0.67 3.62 12.75
CA GLU A 72 -0.31 4.02 13.75
C GLU A 72 -1.69 4.22 13.15
N PHE A 73 -2.71 3.98 13.96
CA PHE A 73 -4.10 4.30 13.68
C PHE A 73 -4.69 5.04 14.89
N ASP A 74 -5.26 6.21 14.67
CA ASP A 74 -5.92 7.05 15.67
C ASP A 74 -7.35 7.32 15.21
N CYS A 75 -8.36 6.81 15.92
CA CYS A 75 -9.77 6.91 15.53
C CYS A 75 -10.20 8.37 15.29
N ALA A 76 -9.65 9.33 16.04
CA ALA A 76 -10.00 10.73 15.88
C ALA A 76 -9.55 11.32 14.53
N LYS A 77 -8.50 10.74 13.93
CA LYS A 77 -7.89 11.20 12.68
C LYS A 77 -8.26 10.33 11.50
N ASN A 78 -8.22 9.01 11.69
CA ASN A 78 -8.14 8.03 10.63
C ASN A 78 -9.47 7.35 10.31
N LEU A 79 -10.52 7.53 11.12
CA LEU A 79 -11.86 7.07 10.75
C LEU A 79 -12.34 7.80 9.49
N SER A 80 -12.77 7.02 8.50
CA SER A 80 -13.41 7.49 7.30
C SER A 80 -14.73 8.21 7.59
N ASP A 81 -15.20 9.00 6.64
CA ASP A 81 -16.49 9.68 6.75
C ASP A 81 -17.65 8.66 6.79
N ASP A 82 -17.51 7.54 6.10
CA ASP A 82 -18.51 6.45 6.11
C ASP A 82 -18.58 5.76 7.48
N ALA A 83 -17.43 5.47 8.11
CA ALA A 83 -17.40 4.93 9.47
C ALA A 83 -18.01 5.91 10.48
N LYS A 84 -17.67 7.20 10.39
CA LYS A 84 -18.28 8.25 11.22
C LYS A 84 -19.78 8.35 10.99
N ALA A 85 -20.25 8.25 9.74
CA ALA A 85 -21.67 8.26 9.39
C ALA A 85 -22.41 7.01 9.90
N ALA A 86 -21.73 5.87 10.00
CA ALA A 86 -22.23 4.66 10.65
C ALA A 86 -22.27 4.77 12.18
N GLY A 87 -21.71 5.84 12.76
CA GLY A 87 -21.67 6.10 14.19
C GLY A 87 -20.43 5.55 14.89
N ASP A 88 -19.42 5.10 14.14
CA ASP A 88 -18.18 4.61 14.71
C ASP A 88 -17.39 5.76 15.34
N THR A 89 -16.90 5.52 16.55
CA THR A 89 -16.09 6.46 17.34
C THR A 89 -14.88 5.78 17.98
N ALA A 90 -14.78 4.45 17.87
CA ALA A 90 -13.78 3.62 18.51
C ALA A 90 -13.66 2.28 17.80
N ILE A 91 -12.53 1.61 18.00
CA ILE A 91 -12.34 0.21 17.64
C ILE A 91 -12.98 -0.66 18.73
N THR A 92 -14.06 -1.37 18.40
CA THR A 92 -14.80 -2.28 19.30
C THR A 92 -14.77 -3.77 18.86
N SER A 93 -14.69 -4.05 17.55
CA SER A 93 -14.47 -5.34 16.89
C SER A 93 -14.11 -5.19 15.40
N PHE A 94 -13.07 -5.87 14.93
CA PHE A 94 -12.65 -5.85 13.52
C PHE A 94 -12.55 -7.26 12.96
N VAL A 95 -12.49 -7.40 11.63
CA VAL A 95 -12.16 -8.69 11.01
C VAL A 95 -10.66 -8.89 10.97
N ALA A 96 -9.90 -7.90 10.52
CA ALA A 96 -8.44 -7.99 10.48
C ALA A 96 -7.77 -6.66 10.84
N MET A 97 -6.60 -6.74 11.46
CA MET A 97 -5.66 -5.66 11.69
C MET A 97 -4.35 -6.07 11.03
N TYR A 98 -3.92 -5.32 10.02
CA TYR A 98 -2.80 -5.72 9.18
C TYR A 98 -2.07 -4.53 8.56
N ILE A 99 -0.90 -4.77 7.96
CA ILE A 99 -0.08 -3.74 7.33
C ILE A 99 -0.09 -3.99 5.83
N GLN A 100 -0.42 -2.96 5.06
CA GLN A 100 -0.51 -3.07 3.60
C GLN A 100 0.17 -1.89 2.90
N ASP A 101 0.73 -2.14 1.72
CA ASP A 101 1.15 -1.10 0.78
C ASP A 101 -0.06 -0.30 0.30
N VAL A 102 -0.01 1.00 0.57
CA VAL A 102 -1.05 1.98 0.26
C VAL A 102 -1.37 2.02 -1.22
N ALA A 103 -0.39 1.85 -2.11
CA ALA A 103 -0.64 1.91 -3.55
C ALA A 103 -1.53 0.76 -4.03
N THR A 104 -1.31 -0.44 -3.48
CA THR A 104 -2.16 -1.62 -3.76
C THR A 104 -3.51 -1.53 -3.08
N LEU A 105 -3.56 -1.01 -1.85
CA LEU A 105 -4.79 -0.82 -1.10
C LEU A 105 -5.73 0.17 -1.80
N ASP A 106 -5.20 1.29 -2.28
CA ASP A 106 -5.97 2.33 -2.97
C ASP A 106 -6.23 1.96 -4.45
N GLY A 107 -5.76 0.80 -4.93
CA GLY A 107 -5.94 0.32 -6.30
C GLY A 107 -5.17 1.11 -7.37
N THR A 108 -4.23 1.97 -6.95
CA THR A 108 -3.37 2.74 -7.87
C THR A 108 -2.23 1.91 -8.48
N ALA A 109 -1.94 0.75 -7.88
CA ALA A 109 -1.05 -0.28 -8.40
C ALA A 109 -1.65 -1.67 -8.17
N SER A 110 -1.39 -2.62 -9.08
CA SER A 110 -1.83 -4.01 -8.91
C SER A 110 -0.87 -4.86 -8.07
N GLU A 111 0.38 -4.42 -7.94
CA GLU A 111 1.44 -5.10 -7.19
C GLU A 111 2.29 -4.08 -6.44
N SER A 112 2.92 -4.51 -5.35
CA SER A 112 3.86 -3.68 -4.60
C SER A 112 5.24 -3.65 -5.27
N PRO A 113 6.04 -2.60 -5.07
CA PRO A 113 7.38 -2.49 -5.67
C PRO A 113 8.42 -3.43 -5.04
N VAL A 114 8.02 -4.25 -4.06
CA VAL A 114 8.87 -5.21 -3.34
C VAL A 114 8.66 -6.63 -3.87
N ALA A 115 9.75 -7.35 -4.09
CA ALA A 115 9.72 -8.76 -4.50
C ALA A 115 9.71 -9.70 -3.28
N THR A 116 10.53 -9.38 -2.27
CA THR A 116 10.58 -10.10 -0.99
C THR A 116 10.64 -9.11 0.15
N ALA A 117 10.10 -9.51 1.30
CA ALA A 117 10.29 -8.87 2.59
C ALA A 117 9.81 -9.85 3.67
N ASP A 118 10.63 -10.07 4.69
CA ASP A 118 10.23 -10.77 5.91
C ASP A 118 9.88 -9.74 6.98
N ILE A 119 8.88 -10.06 7.80
CA ILE A 119 8.41 -9.21 8.90
C ILE A 119 8.49 -9.93 10.23
N VAL A 120 8.94 -9.20 11.26
CA VAL A 120 8.83 -9.58 12.68
C VAL A 120 8.15 -8.45 13.44
N TYR A 121 7.09 -8.76 14.18
CA TYR A 121 6.43 -7.78 15.05
C TYR A 121 7.23 -7.59 16.34
N ASN A 122 7.53 -6.34 16.69
CA ASN A 122 8.31 -6.00 17.88
C ASN A 122 7.43 -5.55 19.04
N SER A 123 6.38 -4.79 18.76
CA SER A 123 5.46 -4.24 19.77
C SER A 123 4.12 -3.94 19.12
N ILE A 124 3.03 -4.22 19.84
CA ILE A 124 1.67 -3.85 19.47
C ILE A 124 1.03 -3.20 20.68
N LYS A 125 0.63 -1.94 20.56
CA LYS A 125 0.02 -1.16 21.63
C LYS A 125 -1.36 -0.71 21.23
N ILE A 126 -2.32 -0.87 22.13
CA ILE A 126 -3.68 -0.35 22.04
C ILE A 126 -3.87 0.62 23.21
N ASP A 127 -4.12 1.89 22.92
CA ASP A 127 -4.10 2.97 23.91
C ASP A 127 -2.88 2.87 24.85
N ASP A 128 -3.12 2.69 26.15
CA ASP A 128 -2.09 2.54 27.19
C ASP A 128 -1.67 1.08 27.47
N LYS A 129 -2.25 0.10 26.75
CA LYS A 129 -1.98 -1.34 26.92
C LYS A 129 -1.06 -1.85 25.83
N GLU A 130 0.00 -2.56 26.21
CA GLU A 130 0.83 -3.33 25.29
C GLU A 130 0.33 -4.78 25.24
N LEU A 131 0.16 -5.31 24.03
CA LEU A 131 -0.30 -6.68 23.79
C LEU A 131 0.87 -7.65 23.78
N THR A 132 0.60 -8.90 24.17
CA THR A 132 1.59 -9.97 24.18
C THR A 132 1.71 -10.58 22.78
N ILE A 133 2.91 -10.53 22.20
CA ILE A 133 3.23 -11.22 20.94
C ILE A 133 3.63 -12.66 21.26
N ALA A 134 2.84 -13.62 20.80
CA ALA A 134 3.05 -15.06 21.00
C ALA A 134 3.87 -15.72 19.88
N ASP A 135 3.77 -15.22 18.64
CA ASP A 135 4.59 -15.68 17.52
C ASP A 135 5.61 -14.61 17.13
N THR A 136 6.88 -14.92 17.34
CA THR A 136 8.02 -14.04 17.06
C THR A 136 8.82 -14.49 15.84
N ASN A 137 8.35 -15.49 15.10
CA ASN A 137 9.07 -15.98 13.93
C ASN A 137 8.91 -15.00 12.76
N PRO A 138 9.97 -14.82 11.93
CA PRO A 138 9.83 -14.08 10.68
C PRO A 138 8.79 -14.75 9.76
N ALA A 139 7.93 -13.92 9.15
CA ALA A 139 6.96 -14.34 8.15
C ALA A 139 7.12 -13.50 6.87
N SER A 140 6.68 -14.01 5.73
CA SER A 140 6.65 -13.21 4.49
C SER A 140 5.62 -12.08 4.63
N ALA A 141 6.03 -10.86 4.34
CA ALA A 141 5.16 -9.69 4.23
C ALA A 141 4.56 -9.53 2.81
N VAL A 142 5.07 -10.28 1.82
CA VAL A 142 4.60 -10.24 0.43
C VAL A 142 3.77 -11.48 0.15
N LYS A 143 2.54 -11.27 -0.33
CA LYS A 143 1.62 -12.33 -0.75
C LYS A 143 2.02 -12.90 -2.11
N ALA A 144 1.51 -14.09 -2.44
CA ALA A 144 1.79 -14.77 -3.70
C ALA A 144 1.36 -13.96 -4.95
N ASN A 145 0.40 -13.05 -4.82
CA ASN A 145 -0.03 -12.14 -5.89
C ASN A 145 0.87 -10.89 -6.03
N GLY A 146 1.97 -10.79 -5.27
CA GLY A 146 2.93 -9.68 -5.34
C GLY A 146 2.55 -8.44 -4.53
N ALA A 147 1.45 -8.46 -3.78
CA ALA A 147 1.10 -7.36 -2.87
C ALA A 147 1.86 -7.50 -1.54
N PHE A 148 2.41 -6.40 -1.03
CA PHE A 148 2.82 -6.29 0.36
C PHE A 148 1.56 -6.09 1.21
N ASP A 149 1.14 -7.17 1.84
CA ASP A 149 -0.04 -7.26 2.69
C ASP A 149 0.22 -8.37 3.70
N THR A 150 0.46 -7.98 4.93
CA THR A 150 0.96 -8.90 5.96
C THR A 150 -0.11 -9.85 6.48
N ASN A 151 -1.40 -9.57 6.26
CA ASN A 151 -2.53 -10.34 6.78
C ASN A 151 -2.54 -10.56 8.32
N LYS A 152 -1.70 -9.78 9.01
CA LYS A 152 -1.26 -9.90 10.41
C LYS A 152 -0.89 -8.49 10.88
N PRO A 153 -0.95 -8.16 12.18
CA PRO A 153 -0.79 -9.07 13.31
C PRO A 153 -2.03 -9.88 13.72
N VAL A 154 -3.25 -9.47 13.38
CA VAL A 154 -4.48 -10.13 13.86
C VAL A 154 -5.48 -10.30 12.72
N ASN A 155 -6.00 -11.51 12.50
CA ASN A 155 -7.00 -11.78 11.47
C ASN A 155 -8.00 -12.87 11.90
N GLY A 156 -9.30 -12.54 11.87
CA GLY A 156 -10.48 -13.38 12.14
C GLY A 156 -10.52 -14.74 11.43
N TRP A 157 -9.82 -14.86 10.32
CA TRP A 157 -9.76 -16.04 9.46
C TRP A 157 -8.43 -16.78 9.61
N ASP A 158 -7.34 -16.04 9.56
CA ASP A 158 -5.99 -16.59 9.42
C ASP A 158 -5.19 -16.60 10.74
N GLY A 159 -5.85 -16.29 11.86
CA GLY A 159 -5.25 -16.25 13.18
C GLY A 159 -4.43 -14.99 13.45
N SER A 160 -3.67 -15.03 14.54
CA SER A 160 -3.01 -13.87 15.14
C SER A 160 -1.60 -14.21 15.61
N VAL A 161 -0.68 -13.23 15.56
CA VAL A 161 0.60 -13.31 16.29
C VAL A 161 0.46 -12.88 17.75
N VAL A 162 -0.65 -12.21 18.10
CA VAL A 162 -0.98 -11.79 19.47
C VAL A 162 -1.55 -12.97 20.26
N ALA A 163 -1.17 -13.09 21.53
CA ALA A 163 -1.64 -14.13 22.44
C ALA A 163 -3.17 -14.09 22.65
N ASP A 164 -3.79 -15.27 22.75
CA ASP A 164 -5.24 -15.40 22.94
C ASP A 164 -5.76 -14.80 24.26
N THR A 165 -4.89 -14.52 25.24
CA THR A 165 -5.27 -13.80 26.46
C THR A 165 -5.58 -12.33 26.23
N ASP A 166 -5.11 -11.76 25.11
CA ASP A 166 -5.23 -10.35 24.77
C ASP A 166 -6.29 -10.06 23.70
N ILE A 167 -6.91 -11.10 23.13
CA ILE A 167 -7.95 -10.99 22.10
C ILE A 167 -9.11 -11.96 22.37
N VAL A 168 -10.30 -11.61 21.89
CA VAL A 168 -11.49 -12.46 21.94
C VAL A 168 -11.94 -12.74 20.51
N TRP A 169 -12.07 -14.02 20.18
CA TRP A 169 -12.47 -14.49 18.86
C TRP A 169 -13.97 -14.78 18.79
N ASP A 170 -14.65 -14.13 17.85
CA ASP A 170 -15.93 -14.59 17.33
C ASP A 170 -15.69 -15.30 16.00
N GLN A 171 -15.44 -16.60 16.08
CA GLN A 171 -15.16 -17.44 14.90
C GLN A 171 -16.36 -17.57 13.96
N THR A 172 -17.59 -17.31 14.44
CA THR A 172 -18.79 -17.44 13.61
C THR A 172 -18.89 -16.27 12.64
N ASN A 173 -18.59 -15.07 13.13
CA ASN A 173 -18.65 -13.84 12.34
C ASN A 173 -17.28 -13.36 11.85
N HIS A 174 -16.22 -14.10 12.17
CA HIS A 174 -14.82 -13.77 11.90
C HIS A 174 -14.41 -12.40 12.45
N LEU A 175 -14.98 -12.04 13.61
CA LEU A 175 -14.67 -10.80 14.31
C LEU A 175 -13.69 -11.07 15.45
N VAL A 176 -12.86 -10.08 15.71
CA VAL A 176 -11.89 -10.05 16.79
C VAL A 176 -12.11 -8.80 17.62
N LYS A 177 -12.01 -8.94 18.94
CA LYS A 177 -12.03 -7.83 19.89
C LYS A 177 -10.77 -7.88 20.75
N PHE A 178 -10.34 -6.73 21.26
CA PHE A 178 -9.28 -6.72 22.27
C PHE A 178 -9.85 -7.11 23.63
N ALA A 179 -9.16 -8.02 24.33
CA ALA A 179 -9.62 -8.50 25.63
C ALA A 179 -9.40 -7.45 26.73
N GLY A 180 -10.44 -7.19 27.51
CA GLY A 180 -10.40 -6.26 28.64
C GLY A 180 -10.43 -4.78 28.27
N VAL A 181 -10.71 -4.45 26.99
CA VAL A 181 -10.87 -3.07 26.51
C VAL A 181 -12.06 -3.00 25.56
N ASP A 182 -13.13 -2.29 25.97
CA ASP A 182 -14.38 -2.23 25.19
C ASP A 182 -14.34 -1.23 24.03
N SER A 183 -13.46 -0.23 24.11
CA SER A 183 -13.33 0.88 23.17
C SER A 183 -11.87 1.29 23.08
N VAL A 184 -11.24 0.98 21.95
CA VAL A 184 -9.86 1.38 21.66
C VAL A 184 -9.86 2.63 20.78
N GLN A 185 -9.03 3.61 21.13
CA GLN A 185 -8.92 4.88 20.38
C GLN A 185 -7.69 4.93 19.49
N LYS A 186 -6.58 4.32 19.93
CA LYS A 186 -5.30 4.36 19.22
C LYS A 186 -4.66 3.00 19.19
N VAL A 187 -4.02 2.70 18.07
CA VAL A 187 -3.20 1.50 17.90
C VAL A 187 -1.87 1.87 17.28
N SER A 188 -0.78 1.33 17.81
CA SER A 188 0.58 1.52 17.29
C SER A 188 1.26 0.16 17.16
N VAL A 189 1.80 -0.13 15.97
CA VAL A 189 2.48 -1.40 15.66
C VAL A 189 3.89 -1.10 15.20
N THR A 190 4.88 -1.55 15.98
CA THR A 190 6.29 -1.52 15.62
C THR A 190 6.71 -2.88 15.11
N PHE A 191 7.39 -2.90 13.96
CA PHE A 191 7.84 -4.12 13.29
C PHE A 191 9.18 -3.91 12.61
N THR A 192 9.89 -5.00 12.37
CA THR A 192 11.16 -5.02 11.64
C THR A 192 10.95 -5.72 10.30
N LEU A 193 11.41 -5.08 9.24
CA LEU A 193 11.54 -5.69 7.92
C LEU A 193 12.99 -6.11 7.67
N SER A 194 13.15 -7.30 7.08
CA SER A 194 14.43 -7.83 6.63
C SER A 194 14.27 -8.50 5.26
N ASN A 195 15.37 -8.71 4.55
CA ASN A 195 15.37 -9.33 3.22
C ASN A 195 14.47 -8.58 2.23
N VAL A 196 14.40 -7.25 2.36
CA VAL A 196 13.64 -6.39 1.46
C VAL A 196 14.38 -6.28 0.13
N THR A 197 13.75 -6.76 -0.93
CA THR A 197 14.28 -6.62 -2.30
C THR A 197 13.25 -5.94 -3.19
N ALA A 198 13.72 -5.09 -4.12
CA ALA A 198 12.85 -4.47 -5.10
C ALA A 198 12.48 -5.45 -6.21
N LYS A 199 11.28 -5.31 -6.79
CA LYS A 199 10.97 -5.94 -8.08
C LYS A 199 11.89 -5.35 -9.15
N ALA A 200 12.37 -6.22 -10.05
CA ALA A 200 13.11 -5.76 -11.22
C ALA A 200 12.20 -4.85 -12.05
N ILE A 201 12.69 -3.66 -12.39
CA ILE A 201 12.01 -2.80 -13.35
C ILE A 201 12.27 -3.40 -14.73
N GLU A 202 11.28 -4.10 -15.29
CA GLU A 202 11.33 -4.46 -16.71
C GLU A 202 11.21 -3.17 -17.51
N THR A 203 12.35 -2.66 -17.95
CA THR A 203 12.38 -1.57 -18.93
C THR A 203 11.93 -2.18 -20.25
N GLN A 204 10.65 -2.01 -20.60
CA GLN A 204 10.22 -2.26 -21.96
C GLN A 204 10.94 -1.26 -22.85
N ALA A 205 11.96 -1.73 -23.58
CA ALA A 205 12.58 -0.95 -24.64
C ALA A 205 11.47 -0.63 -25.66
N GLN A 206 11.00 0.61 -25.68
CA GLN A 206 10.27 1.13 -26.83
C GLN A 206 11.24 1.14 -28.01
N THR A 207 11.08 0.18 -28.90
CA THR A 207 11.63 0.26 -30.25
C THR A 207 10.91 1.40 -30.95
N GLU A 208 11.54 2.58 -31.03
CA GLU A 208 11.14 3.61 -31.99
C GLU A 208 11.36 3.06 -33.40
N GLU A 209 10.28 2.59 -34.04
CA GLU A 209 10.26 2.40 -35.48
C GLU A 209 10.02 3.78 -36.11
N GLU A 210 11.13 4.41 -36.53
CA GLU A 210 11.11 5.61 -37.37
C GLU A 210 10.52 5.23 -38.74
N THR A 211 9.21 5.42 -38.92
CA THR A 211 8.57 5.33 -40.23
C THR A 211 8.52 6.72 -40.85
N THR A 212 9.46 6.97 -41.75
CA THR A 212 9.51 8.11 -42.67
C THR A 212 8.23 8.16 -43.50
N VAL A 213 7.43 9.23 -43.33
CA VAL A 213 6.25 9.48 -44.16
C VAL A 213 6.68 10.31 -45.37
N GLU A 214 6.75 9.69 -46.55
CA GLU A 214 6.85 10.44 -47.80
C GLU A 214 5.48 11.06 -48.13
N GLU A 215 5.54 12.36 -48.40
CA GLU A 215 4.45 13.23 -48.82
C GLU A 215 4.03 12.90 -50.26
N THR A 216 2.73 12.78 -50.54
CA THR A 216 2.20 12.97 -51.90
C THR A 216 0.86 13.69 -51.84
N THR A 217 0.83 14.81 -52.56
CA THR A 217 -0.22 15.81 -52.71
C THR A 217 -1.27 15.41 -53.75
N ALA A 218 -2.49 15.94 -53.59
CA ALA A 218 -3.54 16.26 -54.59
C ALA A 218 -4.91 15.77 -54.11
N ALA A 219 -6.05 16.45 -54.30
CA ALA A 219 -6.39 17.80 -54.69
C ALA A 219 -7.85 18.03 -54.25
N ALA A 220 -8.23 19.30 -54.12
CA ALA A 220 -9.49 19.80 -53.61
C ALA A 220 -10.72 19.41 -54.45
N GLU A 221 -11.90 19.41 -53.82
CA GLU A 221 -13.04 20.20 -54.31
C GLU A 221 -14.06 20.50 -53.21
N THR A 222 -14.35 21.80 -53.07
CA THR A 222 -15.34 22.41 -52.19
C THR A 222 -16.62 22.62 -53.00
N THR A 223 -17.79 22.34 -52.44
CA THR A 223 -19.03 23.04 -52.84
C THR A 223 -19.97 23.19 -51.64
N ALA A 224 -20.52 24.41 -51.50
CA ALA A 224 -21.26 24.90 -50.36
C ALA A 224 -22.80 24.71 -50.46
N ALA A 225 -23.41 24.64 -49.27
CA ALA A 225 -24.75 25.04 -48.73
C ALA A 225 -25.86 25.62 -49.67
N PRO A 226 -27.17 25.61 -49.26
CA PRO A 226 -27.65 26.46 -48.16
C PRO A 226 -28.74 25.86 -47.23
N ALA A 227 -29.10 26.68 -46.24
CA ALA A 227 -29.78 26.43 -44.96
C ALA A 227 -31.32 26.25 -44.99
N ALA A 228 -31.86 25.69 -43.89
CA ALA A 228 -33.16 26.06 -43.29
C ALA A 228 -33.19 25.66 -41.79
N ALA A 229 -33.97 26.41 -41.01
CA ALA A 229 -33.89 26.60 -39.56
C ALA A 229 -34.81 25.70 -38.70
N THR A 230 -34.74 25.92 -37.37
CA THR A 230 -35.62 25.51 -36.23
C THR A 230 -35.43 24.09 -35.69
N ASP A 231 -35.53 23.76 -34.40
CA ASP A 231 -35.49 24.42 -33.08
C ASP A 231 -35.49 23.25 -32.03
N GLU A 232 -35.04 23.52 -30.81
CA GLU A 232 -35.20 22.72 -29.56
C GLU A 232 -34.46 21.36 -29.41
N GLY A 233 -33.52 21.28 -28.45
CA GLY A 233 -33.14 20.01 -27.79
C GLY A 233 -31.66 19.82 -27.42
N THR A 234 -31.35 19.99 -26.13
CA THR A 234 -30.26 19.34 -25.35
C THR A 234 -28.87 19.15 -25.99
N ASN A 235 -27.91 19.96 -25.53
CA ASN A 235 -26.51 19.90 -25.96
C ASN A 235 -25.64 18.99 -25.06
N PHE A 236 -25.28 17.80 -25.56
CA PHE A 236 -23.97 17.17 -25.32
C PHE A 236 -23.50 16.59 -26.66
N PRO A 237 -22.30 16.92 -27.17
CA PRO A 237 -21.81 16.35 -28.42
C PRO A 237 -21.39 14.90 -28.24
N VAL A 238 -22.00 14.03 -29.06
CA VAL A 238 -21.59 12.65 -29.29
C VAL A 238 -20.28 12.64 -30.07
N GLY A 239 -19.22 12.18 -29.42
CA GLY A 239 -17.96 11.79 -30.04
C GLY A 239 -17.37 10.61 -29.28
N ALA A 240 -17.33 9.45 -29.95
CA ALA A 240 -16.68 8.20 -29.52
C ALA A 240 -17.34 7.38 -28.37
N ILE A 241 -18.45 6.69 -28.68
CA ILE A 241 -18.81 5.42 -28.02
C ILE A 241 -18.70 4.31 -29.07
N VAL A 242 -17.52 3.74 -29.25
CA VAL A 242 -17.34 2.42 -29.87
C VAL A 242 -16.14 1.74 -29.22
N GLY A 243 -16.40 0.67 -28.46
CA GLY A 243 -15.38 -0.25 -27.97
C GLY A 243 -15.75 -0.85 -26.62
N ILE A 244 -15.86 -2.17 -26.56
CA ILE A 244 -16.09 -3.02 -25.36
C ILE A 244 -17.58 -3.26 -25.00
N VAL A 245 -18.29 -3.97 -25.88
CA VAL A 245 -19.49 -4.75 -25.48
C VAL A 245 -19.29 -6.26 -25.69
N ALA A 246 -18.21 -6.70 -26.34
CA ALA A 246 -18.00 -8.13 -26.62
C ALA A 246 -17.40 -8.95 -25.45
N GLY A 247 -16.73 -8.32 -24.46
CA GLY A 247 -16.04 -9.04 -23.38
C GLY A 247 -16.94 -9.46 -22.21
N VAL A 248 -17.96 -8.66 -21.87
CA VAL A 248 -18.79 -8.89 -20.68
C VAL A 248 -19.79 -10.04 -20.90
N VAL A 249 -20.30 -10.21 -22.12
CA VAL A 249 -21.27 -11.27 -22.43
C VAL A 249 -20.62 -12.66 -22.40
N VAL A 250 -19.36 -12.79 -22.82
CA VAL A 250 -18.66 -14.09 -22.85
C VAL A 250 -18.35 -14.59 -21.43
N ILE A 251 -17.94 -13.70 -20.52
CA ILE A 251 -17.61 -14.07 -19.14
C ILE A 251 -18.87 -14.53 -18.39
N VAL A 252 -20.00 -13.84 -18.55
CA VAL A 252 -21.26 -14.22 -17.89
C VAL A 252 -21.76 -15.58 -18.38
N VAL A 253 -21.64 -15.89 -19.68
CA VAL A 253 -22.04 -17.20 -20.22
C VAL A 253 -21.14 -18.33 -19.72
N VAL A 254 -19.82 -18.11 -19.60
CA VAL A 254 -18.88 -19.13 -19.09
C VAL A 254 -19.16 -19.43 -17.61
N VAL A 255 -19.43 -18.42 -16.78
CA VAL A 255 -19.75 -18.63 -15.36
C VAL A 255 -21.07 -19.40 -15.19
N ILE A 256 -22.10 -19.09 -15.98
CA ILE A 256 -23.39 -19.80 -15.91
C ILE A 256 -23.27 -21.26 -16.37
N VAL A 257 -22.49 -21.54 -17.42
CA VAL A 257 -22.27 -22.92 -17.91
C VAL A 257 -21.43 -23.76 -16.94
N VAL A 258 -20.46 -23.16 -16.24
CA VAL A 258 -19.66 -23.86 -15.23
C VAL A 258 -20.46 -24.12 -13.95
N CYS A 259 -21.33 -23.18 -13.53
CA CYS A 259 -22.18 -23.37 -12.35
C CYS A 259 -23.31 -24.40 -12.56
N THR A 260 -23.79 -24.58 -13.79
CA THR A 260 -24.88 -25.54 -14.08
C THR A 260 -24.41 -26.98 -14.27
N LYS A 261 -23.12 -27.22 -14.57
CA LYS A 261 -22.59 -28.60 -14.74
C LYS A 261 -22.34 -29.35 -13.43
N LYS A 262 -22.45 -28.73 -12.26
CA LYS A 262 -22.13 -29.38 -10.97
C LYS A 262 -23.31 -30.00 -10.22
N LYS A 263 -24.44 -30.24 -10.88
CA LYS A 263 -25.55 -31.05 -10.34
C LYS A 263 -26.06 -32.07 -11.35
N THR A 264 -25.40 -33.22 -11.47
CA THR A 264 -26.11 -34.48 -11.67
C THR A 264 -25.27 -35.68 -11.24
N LYS A 265 -25.80 -36.39 -10.23
CA LYS A 265 -25.41 -37.69 -9.63
C LYS A 265 -24.05 -37.79 -8.94
#